data_AF-A0A7Y0DGA8-F1
#
_entry.id   AF-A0A7Y0DGA8-F1
#
_cell.length_a   1.000
_cell.length_b   1.000
_cell.length_c   1.000
_cell.angle_alpha   90.00
_cell.angle_beta   90.00
_cell.angle_gamma   90.00
#
_symmetry.space_group_name_H-M   'P 1'
#
loop_
_entity.id
_entity.type
_entity.pdbx_description
1 polymer ?
#
loop_
_entity_poly.entity_id
_entity_poly.type
_entity_poly.pdbx_seq_one_letter_code
_entity_poly.pdbx_strand_id
1 'polypeptide(L)'
;MVAGLAQDQGVCVRPLARRLVDRVSGEASTVVLPCGSTRESRCPSCAKRARVLRMHQCAEGWHRVDELPEVDLEPGHDEADGDLESDDDDGGPGRVVRSTRRRGDAGDLPVRPMEARTVGRRFTAADGKVYRPSMFITLTLPSYGRIIRGQGVPVDPGRYHYRRAALDAMHFAKLVDRWVQNLRRGAGFKVQYFAAIEPQRRLAPHVHVAMRGAIERQVIRQVTKGTYFQLWWPSFDVPLYVHRSPVFVDGAYRDPDTHQALKTWEDALAELDQDPDARPAHVMRLGAQVDVKGILAGTKDADRTIGYLTKYLAKSMSSPMGDSQQSGSPAAAHHDRLAAEVRWLPCTPGCGNWLRYGIQPKDAGPGLRPGCCPSKAHDAEHLGLGGRRVLVSRKWTGKTLDVHRADRAAVVRQVLEEAGVQVAEPDRCAADVLAPDGEPRFVWSELPPGESSYNAAVFAQILQRHEWRAQYDRAKRVTGRTGPPVDNRSATHPPTDNAA
;
A
#
# COMPACT_ATOMS: atom_id res chain seq x y z
N MET A 1 -13.00 25.60 -14.02
CA MET A 1 -12.02 26.69 -13.75
C MET A 1 -11.39 26.59 -12.36
N VAL A 2 -12.16 26.57 -11.26
CA VAL A 2 -11.61 26.58 -9.88
C VAL A 2 -10.78 25.33 -9.53
N ALA A 3 -11.16 24.13 -9.98
CA ALA A 3 -10.36 22.92 -9.79
C ALA A 3 -8.99 22.98 -10.48
N GLY A 4 -8.91 23.60 -11.67
CA GLY A 4 -7.64 23.81 -12.38
C GLY A 4 -6.72 24.75 -11.61
N LEU A 5 -7.27 25.89 -11.14
CA LEU A 5 -6.52 26.81 -10.29
C LEU A 5 -6.03 26.15 -9.00
N ALA A 6 -6.86 25.32 -8.35
CA ALA A 6 -6.46 24.55 -7.17
C ALA A 6 -5.25 23.64 -7.44
N GLN A 7 -5.23 22.97 -8.59
CA GLN A 7 -4.14 22.12 -9.03
C GLN A 7 -2.88 22.95 -9.33
N ASP A 8 -3.00 24.07 -10.05
CA ASP A 8 -1.89 24.97 -10.38
C ASP A 8 -1.22 25.53 -9.12
N GLN A 9 -2.02 25.88 -8.11
CA GLN A 9 -1.53 26.36 -6.81
C GLN A 9 -1.06 25.21 -5.90
N GLY A 10 -1.33 23.95 -6.24
CA GLY A 10 -0.95 22.77 -5.44
C GLY A 10 -1.74 22.59 -4.15
N VAL A 11 -2.99 23.09 -4.09
CA VAL A 11 -3.95 22.87 -3.00
C VAL A 11 -4.90 21.71 -3.32
N CYS A 12 -5.67 21.24 -2.34
CA CYS A 12 -6.60 20.14 -2.56
C CYS A 12 -7.72 20.56 -3.53
N VAL A 13 -7.97 19.75 -4.57
CA VAL A 13 -9.07 19.96 -5.53
C VAL A 13 -10.41 19.40 -5.05
N ARG A 14 -10.43 18.72 -3.90
CA ARG A 14 -11.63 18.15 -3.25
C ARG A 14 -11.62 18.45 -1.74
N PRO A 15 -11.55 19.71 -1.32
CA PRO A 15 -11.51 20.01 0.11
C PRO A 15 -12.77 19.55 0.84
N LEU A 16 -12.60 19.24 2.12
CA LEU A 16 -13.68 19.00 3.06
C LEU A 16 -13.75 20.19 3.99
N ALA A 17 -14.87 20.91 3.99
CA ALA A 17 -15.09 22.00 4.93
C ALA A 17 -15.84 21.44 6.16
N ARG A 18 -15.30 21.68 7.35
CA ARG A 18 -15.87 21.27 8.63
C ARG A 18 -16.10 22.51 9.48
N ARG A 19 -17.17 22.48 10.26
CA ARG A 19 -17.42 23.48 11.30
C ARG A 19 -16.67 23.05 12.56
N LEU A 20 -15.97 24.00 13.17
CA LEU A 20 -15.25 23.84 14.43
C LEU A 20 -15.83 24.83 15.43
N VAL A 21 -16.32 24.34 16.57
CA VAL A 21 -16.84 25.17 17.66
C VAL A 21 -15.97 25.00 18.89
N ASP A 22 -15.43 26.08 19.42
CA ASP A 22 -14.82 26.12 20.75
C ASP A 22 -15.93 26.33 21.79
N ARG A 23 -16.20 25.31 22.60
CA ARG A 23 -17.26 25.34 23.62
C ARG A 23 -17.01 26.32 24.74
N VAL A 24 -15.75 26.70 24.99
CA VAL A 24 -15.40 27.62 26.08
C VAL A 24 -15.63 29.07 25.66
N SER A 25 -15.23 29.45 24.44
CA SER A 25 -15.41 30.81 23.93
C SER A 25 -16.74 31.01 23.20
N GLY A 26 -17.38 29.93 22.75
CA GLY A 26 -18.53 29.97 21.86
C GLY A 26 -18.19 30.28 20.40
N GLU A 27 -16.91 30.46 20.07
CA GLU A 27 -16.47 30.82 18.73
C GLU A 27 -16.66 29.65 17.77
N ALA A 28 -17.31 29.91 16.64
CA ALA A 28 -17.46 28.97 15.55
C ALA A 28 -16.63 29.41 14.34
N SER A 29 -15.84 28.50 13.79
CA SER A 29 -15.03 28.73 12.60
C SER A 29 -15.21 27.61 11.59
N THR A 30 -14.92 27.92 10.33
CA THR A 30 -14.89 26.91 9.25
C THR A 30 -13.45 26.53 8.95
N VAL A 31 -13.14 25.25 9.08
CA VAL A 31 -11.82 24.69 8.80
C VAL A 31 -11.89 23.89 7.51
N VAL A 32 -10.97 24.17 6.58
CA VAL A 32 -10.89 23.48 5.29
C VAL A 32 -9.77 22.45 5.33
N LEU A 33 -10.14 21.18 5.20
CA LEU A 33 -9.24 20.03 5.25
C LEU A 33 -8.95 19.47 3.84
N PRO A 34 -7.73 19.00 3.58
CA PRO A 34 -7.44 18.28 2.33
C PRO A 34 -8.12 16.89 2.34
N CYS A 35 -8.48 16.36 1.17
CA CYS A 35 -9.13 15.05 1.05
C CYS A 35 -8.25 13.84 1.40
N GLY A 36 -6.94 14.02 1.57
CA GLY A 36 -6.01 12.93 1.85
C GLY A 36 -5.80 11.90 0.73
N SER A 37 -6.47 12.04 -0.43
CA SER A 37 -6.39 11.07 -1.52
C SER A 37 -4.95 10.79 -1.95
N THR A 38 -4.58 9.52 -1.96
CA THR A 38 -3.30 9.02 -2.48
C THR A 38 -3.31 8.87 -4.01
N ARG A 39 -4.45 9.07 -4.66
CA ARG A 39 -4.68 8.86 -6.10
C ARG A 39 -4.62 10.16 -6.89
N GLU A 40 -3.78 10.18 -7.93
CA GLU A 40 -3.59 11.34 -8.81
C GLU A 40 -4.85 11.66 -9.61
N SER A 41 -5.55 10.62 -10.10
CA SER A 41 -6.85 10.74 -10.80
C SER A 41 -7.95 11.42 -9.97
N ARG A 42 -7.89 11.30 -8.64
CA ARG A 42 -8.88 11.89 -7.72
C ARG A 42 -8.45 13.28 -7.20
N CYS A 43 -7.17 13.44 -6.87
CA CYS A 43 -6.60 14.71 -6.42
C CYS A 43 -5.07 14.72 -6.61
N PRO A 44 -4.55 15.34 -7.70
CA PRO A 44 -3.12 15.39 -7.98
C PRO A 44 -2.29 16.01 -6.85
N SER A 45 -2.79 17.08 -6.24
CA SER A 45 -2.10 17.81 -5.16
C SER A 45 -1.91 16.96 -3.90
N CYS A 46 -2.96 16.26 -3.44
CA CYS A 46 -2.88 15.38 -2.27
C CYS A 46 -2.02 14.14 -2.57
N ALA A 47 -2.17 13.55 -3.76
CA ALA A 47 -1.38 12.39 -4.17
C ALA A 47 0.13 12.74 -4.24
N LYS A 48 0.48 13.93 -4.74
CA LYS A 48 1.86 14.44 -4.71
C LYS A 48 2.40 14.59 -3.29
N ARG A 49 1.61 15.12 -2.35
CA ARG A 49 2.00 15.24 -0.92
C ARG A 49 2.24 13.85 -0.31
N ALA A 50 1.33 12.91 -0.52
CA ALA A 50 1.47 11.53 -0.05
C ALA A 50 2.70 10.83 -0.65
N ARG A 51 2.96 11.03 -1.95
CA ARG A 51 4.15 10.52 -2.62
C ARG A 51 5.43 11.07 -2.00
N VAL A 52 5.51 12.38 -1.76
CA VAL A 52 6.68 13.02 -1.13
C VAL A 52 6.90 12.50 0.29
N LEU A 53 5.84 12.27 1.07
CA LEU A 53 5.94 11.66 2.40
C LEU A 53 6.54 10.24 2.32
N ARG A 54 6.11 9.44 1.35
CA ARG A 54 6.66 8.08 1.11
C ARG A 54 8.11 8.12 0.59
N MET A 55 8.48 9.13 -0.21
CA MET A 55 9.88 9.33 -0.61
C MET A 55 10.77 9.58 0.61
N HIS A 56 10.31 10.42 1.55
CA HIS A 56 11.02 10.66 2.81
C HIS A 56 11.17 9.38 3.63
N GLN A 57 10.08 8.64 3.86
CA GLN A 57 10.12 7.37 4.57
C GLN A 57 11.09 6.37 3.91
N CYS A 58 11.10 6.29 2.58
CA CYS A 58 12.03 5.42 1.84
C CYS A 58 13.48 5.87 2.06
N ALA A 59 13.76 7.16 1.87
CA ALA A 59 15.10 7.74 2.00
C ALA A 59 15.69 7.51 3.40
N GLU A 60 14.91 7.79 4.44
CA GLU A 60 15.35 7.69 5.84
C GLU A 60 15.72 6.24 6.24
N GLY A 61 15.01 5.23 5.71
CA GLY A 61 15.25 3.84 6.09
C GLY A 61 16.25 3.08 5.23
N TRP A 62 16.48 3.47 3.97
CA TRP A 62 17.15 2.58 2.99
C TRP A 62 18.62 2.33 3.28
N HIS A 63 19.36 3.37 3.60
CA HIS A 63 20.80 3.30 3.84
C HIS A 63 21.18 3.48 5.31
N ARG A 64 20.22 3.26 6.21
CA ARG A 64 20.42 3.37 7.65
C ARG A 64 21.58 2.49 8.12
N VAL A 65 22.41 3.03 9.01
CA VAL A 65 23.67 2.41 9.47
C VAL A 65 23.65 1.95 10.92
N ASP A 66 22.67 2.44 11.67
CA ASP A 66 22.34 2.16 13.07
C ASP A 66 21.20 1.15 13.17
N GLU A 67 21.28 0.29 14.19
CA GLU A 67 20.17 -0.57 14.58
C GLU A 67 19.09 0.27 15.26
N LEU A 68 17.84 0.01 14.91
CA LEU A 68 16.73 0.56 15.67
C LEU A 68 16.65 -0.14 17.02
N PRO A 69 16.36 0.58 18.11
CA PRO A 69 16.04 -0.05 19.39
C PRO A 69 14.92 -1.07 19.21
N GLU A 70 14.85 -2.07 20.09
CA GLU A 70 13.67 -2.93 20.15
C GLU A 70 12.50 -2.08 20.66
N VAL A 71 11.79 -1.47 19.72
CA VAL A 71 10.54 -0.80 20.00
C VAL A 71 9.49 -1.90 20.07
N ASP A 72 8.88 -2.07 21.25
CA ASP A 72 7.58 -2.71 21.40
C ASP A 72 6.55 -1.78 20.76
N LEU A 73 6.55 -1.77 19.42
CA LEU A 73 5.40 -1.30 18.70
C LEU A 73 4.31 -2.31 19.02
N GLU A 74 3.42 -1.97 19.97
CA GLU A 74 2.14 -2.66 20.11
C GLU A 74 1.52 -2.82 18.72
N PRO A 75 0.77 -3.89 18.44
CA PRO A 75 0.06 -4.07 17.18
C PRO A 75 -1.05 -3.00 17.05
N GLY A 76 -0.64 -1.75 16.86
CA GLY A 76 -1.49 -0.58 16.71
C GLY A 76 -1.71 -0.31 15.23
N HIS A 77 -3.00 -0.27 14.88
CA HIS A 77 -3.61 0.19 13.65
C HIS A 77 -2.79 1.25 12.86
N ASP A 78 -2.02 0.80 11.86
CA ASP A 78 -1.83 1.56 10.60
C ASP A 78 -2.93 1.12 9.59
N GLU A 79 -4.13 0.85 10.11
CA GLU A 79 -5.34 0.51 9.36
C GLU A 79 -6.01 1.78 8.82
N ALA A 80 -5.41 2.30 7.76
CA ALA A 80 -6.12 3.13 6.79
C ALA A 80 -5.62 2.82 5.38
N ASP A 81 -5.46 1.53 5.06
CA ASP A 81 -5.50 1.03 3.68
C ASP A 81 -5.57 -0.51 3.65
N GLY A 82 -6.79 -1.03 3.84
CA GLY A 82 -7.23 -2.33 3.34
C GLY A 82 -6.87 -3.53 4.22
N ASP A 83 -7.89 -4.01 4.93
CA ASP A 83 -8.00 -5.29 5.64
C ASP A 83 -7.29 -6.42 4.89
N LEU A 84 -6.05 -6.64 5.28
CA LEU A 84 -5.37 -7.91 5.19
C LEU A 84 -4.55 -8.00 6.47
N GLU A 85 -5.24 -8.18 7.59
CA GLU A 85 -4.78 -9.19 8.52
C GLU A 85 -4.37 -10.39 7.66
N SER A 86 -3.15 -10.85 7.82
CA SER A 86 -2.86 -12.20 7.37
C SER A 86 -3.87 -13.08 8.12
N ASP A 87 -4.92 -13.54 7.45
CA ASP A 87 -5.89 -14.53 7.98
C ASP A 87 -5.20 -15.84 8.43
N ASP A 88 -3.86 -15.90 8.31
CA ASP A 88 -2.99 -16.92 8.87
C ASP A 88 -2.25 -16.47 10.15
N ASP A 89 -2.61 -15.38 10.84
CA ASP A 89 -1.89 -14.86 12.02
C ASP A 89 -2.80 -14.11 13.02
N ASP A 90 -4.03 -14.58 13.24
CA ASP A 90 -4.77 -14.20 14.46
C ASP A 90 -4.41 -15.20 15.58
N GLY A 91 -3.78 -14.66 16.64
CA GLY A 91 -3.12 -15.40 17.72
C GLY A 91 -4.07 -15.88 18.82
N GLY A 92 -5.30 -16.25 18.49
CA GLY A 92 -6.27 -16.78 19.44
C GLY A 92 -5.94 -18.20 19.93
N PRO A 93 -6.16 -18.53 21.22
CA PRO A 93 -5.97 -19.87 21.74
C PRO A 93 -7.07 -20.79 21.18
N GLY A 94 -6.72 -21.63 20.20
CA GLY A 94 -7.64 -22.57 19.55
C GLY A 94 -7.33 -22.92 18.09
N ARG A 95 -6.30 -22.30 17.49
CA ARG A 95 -6.00 -22.49 16.07
C ARG A 95 -5.45 -23.88 15.73
N VAL A 96 -6.15 -24.56 14.82
CA VAL A 96 -5.62 -25.70 14.06
C VAL A 96 -4.67 -25.16 12.98
N VAL A 97 -3.36 -25.25 13.23
CA VAL A 97 -2.34 -24.90 12.22
C VAL A 97 -2.31 -26.01 11.18
N ARG A 98 -2.91 -25.76 10.01
CA ARG A 98 -2.94 -26.70 8.90
C ARG A 98 -1.52 -26.99 8.43
N SER A 99 -1.07 -28.23 8.56
CA SER A 99 0.21 -28.69 8.00
C SER A 99 0.11 -28.67 6.46
N THR A 100 0.39 -27.53 5.84
CA THR A 100 0.48 -27.44 4.38
C THR A 100 1.59 -28.37 3.89
N ARG A 101 1.23 -29.47 3.21
CA ARG A 101 2.18 -30.45 2.70
C ARG A 101 3.22 -29.72 1.83
N ARG A 102 4.49 -29.71 2.27
CA ARG A 102 5.59 -29.10 1.52
C ARG A 102 5.61 -29.71 0.11
N ARG A 103 5.62 -28.87 -0.92
CA ARG A 103 5.64 -29.40 -2.29
C ARG A 103 7.02 -29.97 -2.60
N GLY A 104 7.06 -31.20 -3.12
CA GLY A 104 8.29 -31.87 -3.53
C GLY A 104 8.95 -31.28 -4.79
N ASP A 105 8.22 -30.51 -5.61
CA ASP A 105 8.77 -29.83 -6.80
C ASP A 105 9.40 -28.47 -6.49
N ALA A 106 9.35 -28.00 -5.23
CA ALA A 106 9.98 -26.75 -4.82
C ALA A 106 11.44 -27.01 -4.45
N GLY A 107 12.36 -26.33 -5.14
CA GLY A 107 13.80 -26.45 -4.85
C GLY A 107 14.14 -26.01 -3.43
N ASP A 108 15.23 -26.56 -2.89
CA ASP A 108 15.68 -26.23 -1.55
C ASP A 108 16.06 -24.77 -1.41
N LEU A 109 15.59 -24.17 -0.31
CA LEU A 109 15.89 -22.80 0.04
C LEU A 109 17.19 -22.75 0.83
N PRO A 110 18.09 -21.80 0.56
CA PRO A 110 19.27 -21.61 1.39
C PRO A 110 18.83 -21.23 2.82
N VAL A 111 19.55 -21.75 3.80
CA VAL A 111 19.35 -21.41 5.22
C VAL A 111 20.70 -21.01 5.80
N ARG A 112 20.75 -19.84 6.45
CA ARG A 112 21.91 -19.34 7.18
C ARG A 112 21.52 -19.10 8.65
N PRO A 113 22.46 -19.20 9.61
CA PRO A 113 22.21 -18.80 10.99
C PRO A 113 21.64 -17.38 11.07
N MET A 114 20.61 -17.18 11.90
CA MET A 114 19.92 -15.89 12.00
C MET A 114 20.66 -14.95 12.97
N GLU A 115 21.20 -13.86 12.44
CA GLU A 115 21.76 -12.77 13.24
C GLU A 115 20.65 -11.78 13.65
N ALA A 116 20.67 -11.33 14.91
CA ALA A 116 19.74 -10.36 15.47
C ALA A 116 20.04 -8.92 15.02
N ARG A 117 20.24 -8.70 13.72
CA ARG A 117 20.53 -7.40 13.12
C ARG A 117 19.58 -7.06 11.98
N THR A 118 19.33 -5.76 11.79
CA THR A 118 18.54 -5.22 10.68
C THR A 118 19.39 -4.50 9.65
N VAL A 119 20.63 -4.13 9.99
CA VAL A 119 21.56 -3.41 9.13
C VAL A 119 22.46 -4.37 8.34
N GLY A 120 22.76 -4.01 7.09
CA GLY A 120 23.65 -4.76 6.20
C GLY A 120 25.12 -4.70 6.63
N ARG A 121 25.95 -5.65 6.17
CA ARG A 121 27.38 -5.69 6.48
C ARG A 121 28.14 -4.49 5.91
N ARG A 122 29.26 -4.12 6.55
CA ARG A 122 30.23 -3.15 6.02
C ARG A 122 31.19 -3.85 5.06
N PHE A 123 31.62 -3.11 4.05
CA PHE A 123 32.66 -3.50 3.09
C PHE A 123 33.73 -2.43 3.07
N THR A 124 34.97 -2.82 2.76
CA THR A 124 36.10 -1.91 2.60
C THR A 124 36.56 -1.99 1.16
N ALA A 125 36.56 -0.86 0.46
CA ALA A 125 37.09 -0.76 -0.89
C ALA A 125 38.63 -0.80 -0.88
N ALA A 126 39.24 -1.00 -2.05
CA ALA A 126 40.69 -1.06 -2.20
C ALA A 126 41.40 0.24 -1.79
N ASP A 127 40.69 1.37 -1.81
CA ASP A 127 41.13 2.69 -1.35
C ASP A 127 40.99 2.88 0.18
N GLY A 128 40.58 1.85 0.93
CA GLY A 128 40.35 1.89 2.37
C GLY A 128 38.98 2.47 2.76
N LYS A 129 38.16 2.94 1.81
CA LYS A 129 36.85 3.53 2.12
C LYS A 129 35.87 2.46 2.59
N VAL A 130 35.29 2.67 3.77
CA VAL A 130 34.26 1.79 4.33
C VAL A 130 32.89 2.23 3.81
N TYR A 131 32.11 1.28 3.28
CA TYR A 131 30.77 1.54 2.77
C TYR A 131 29.79 0.41 3.12
N ARG A 132 28.49 0.72 3.12
CA ARG A 132 27.40 -0.25 3.28
C ARG A 132 26.49 -0.19 2.05
N PRO A 133 26.61 -1.13 1.11
CA PRO A 133 25.71 -1.20 -0.03
C PRO A 133 24.33 -1.69 0.40
N SER A 134 23.31 -1.07 -0.18
CA SER A 134 21.93 -1.56 -0.16
C SER A 134 21.57 -2.05 -1.56
N MET A 135 20.37 -2.61 -1.71
CA MET A 135 19.95 -3.22 -2.97
C MET A 135 18.62 -2.66 -3.45
N PHE A 136 18.46 -2.69 -4.77
CA PHE A 136 17.19 -2.50 -5.44
C PHE A 136 16.89 -3.74 -6.28
N ILE A 137 15.77 -4.40 -5.99
CA ILE A 137 15.39 -5.66 -6.60
C ILE A 137 14.03 -5.49 -7.29
N THR A 138 13.92 -5.95 -8.52
CA THR A 138 12.64 -6.04 -9.23
C THR A 138 12.25 -7.50 -9.42
N LEU A 139 11.06 -7.85 -8.94
CA LEU A 139 10.46 -9.17 -9.11
C LEU A 139 9.22 -9.07 -9.98
N THR A 140 9.00 -10.12 -10.76
CA THR A 140 7.94 -10.17 -11.76
C THR A 140 7.05 -11.37 -11.54
N LEU A 141 5.77 -11.27 -11.89
CA LEU A 141 4.90 -12.43 -12.11
C LEU A 141 5.19 -13.09 -13.47
N PRO A 142 4.87 -14.39 -13.62
CA PRO A 142 5.07 -15.11 -14.87
C PRO A 142 4.24 -14.53 -16.03
N SER A 143 4.44 -15.07 -17.24
CA SER A 143 3.59 -14.77 -18.38
C SER A 143 2.34 -15.65 -18.35
N TYR A 144 1.20 -15.08 -18.74
CA TYR A 144 -0.08 -15.77 -18.89
C TYR A 144 -0.45 -16.04 -20.36
N GLY A 145 0.46 -15.72 -21.27
CA GLY A 145 0.26 -15.77 -22.71
C GLY A 145 1.21 -14.81 -23.42
N ARG A 146 1.42 -15.01 -24.73
CA ARG A 146 2.33 -14.18 -25.53
C ARG A 146 1.76 -12.77 -25.65
N ILE A 147 2.59 -11.75 -25.38
CA ILE A 147 2.23 -10.33 -25.46
C ILE A 147 2.87 -9.70 -26.71
N ILE A 148 2.15 -8.80 -27.38
CA ILE A 148 2.66 -7.96 -28.47
C ILE A 148 3.66 -6.96 -27.89
N ARG A 149 4.91 -7.05 -28.34
CA ARG A 149 6.02 -6.22 -27.88
C ARG A 149 5.68 -4.74 -28.05
N GLY A 150 5.94 -3.95 -27.01
CA GLY A 150 5.70 -2.50 -27.03
C GLY A 150 4.24 -2.07 -26.88
N GLN A 151 3.26 -2.97 -27.01
CA GLN A 151 1.84 -2.64 -26.82
C GLN A 151 1.34 -3.07 -25.44
N GLY A 152 1.74 -4.26 -24.96
CA GLY A 152 1.28 -4.81 -23.69
C GLY A 152 0.00 -5.63 -23.79
N VAL A 153 -0.51 -5.87 -25.00
CA VAL A 153 -1.72 -6.67 -25.24
C VAL A 153 -1.39 -8.10 -25.65
N PRO A 154 -2.22 -9.10 -25.34
CA PRO A 154 -2.02 -10.46 -25.79
C PRO A 154 -2.04 -10.57 -27.32
N VAL A 155 -1.17 -11.41 -27.87
CA VAL A 155 -1.20 -11.79 -29.30
C VAL A 155 -2.49 -12.54 -29.61
N ASP A 156 -2.91 -13.42 -28.70
CA ASP A 156 -4.17 -14.15 -28.76
C ASP A 156 -4.90 -13.97 -27.42
N PRO A 157 -5.90 -13.08 -27.35
CA PRO A 157 -6.71 -12.90 -26.16
C PRO A 157 -7.54 -14.13 -25.76
N GLY A 158 -7.84 -15.05 -26.69
CA GLY A 158 -8.57 -16.29 -26.39
C GLY A 158 -7.71 -17.32 -25.64
N ARG A 159 -6.40 -17.33 -25.90
CA ARG A 159 -5.44 -18.23 -25.22
C ARG A 159 -4.77 -17.62 -23.99
N TYR A 160 -5.00 -16.34 -23.71
CA TYR A 160 -4.45 -15.69 -22.53
C TYR A 160 -5.16 -16.16 -21.25
N HIS A 161 -4.41 -16.62 -20.26
CA HIS A 161 -4.97 -17.14 -19.01
C HIS A 161 -5.38 -16.02 -18.04
N TYR A 162 -6.47 -15.31 -18.35
CA TYR A 162 -6.98 -14.19 -17.55
C TYR A 162 -7.34 -14.58 -16.12
N ARG A 163 -7.99 -15.73 -15.92
CA ARG A 163 -8.34 -16.23 -14.57
C ARG A 163 -7.11 -16.33 -13.67
N ARG A 164 -6.02 -16.92 -14.18
CA ARG A 164 -4.76 -17.02 -13.45
C ARG A 164 -4.15 -15.65 -13.19
N ALA A 165 -4.15 -14.78 -14.20
CA ALA A 165 -3.64 -13.41 -14.07
C ALA A 165 -4.38 -12.62 -12.98
N ALA A 166 -5.70 -12.78 -12.88
CA ALA A 166 -6.54 -12.15 -11.87
C ALA A 166 -6.23 -12.69 -10.45
N LEU A 167 -6.15 -14.01 -10.27
CA LEU A 167 -5.81 -14.63 -8.98
C LEU A 167 -4.40 -14.27 -8.52
N ASP A 168 -3.42 -14.31 -9.43
CA ASP A 168 -2.05 -13.90 -9.12
C ASP A 168 -2.00 -12.42 -8.73
N ALA A 169 -2.76 -11.55 -9.39
CA ALA A 169 -2.87 -10.14 -9.00
C ALA A 169 -3.50 -9.96 -7.61
N MET A 170 -4.61 -10.64 -7.32
CA MET A 170 -5.31 -10.57 -6.03
C MET A 170 -4.45 -10.97 -4.84
N HIS A 171 -3.60 -11.98 -5.01
CA HIS A 171 -2.80 -12.52 -3.93
C HIS A 171 -1.32 -12.14 -4.00
N PHE A 172 -0.92 -11.25 -4.92
CA PHE A 172 0.49 -10.95 -5.17
C PHE A 172 1.25 -10.51 -3.91
N ALA A 173 0.64 -9.67 -3.06
CA ALA A 173 1.26 -9.23 -1.82
C ALA A 173 1.64 -10.41 -0.90
N LYS A 174 0.80 -11.45 -0.82
CA LYS A 174 1.07 -12.66 -0.03
C LYS A 174 2.30 -13.41 -0.56
N LEU A 175 2.51 -13.46 -1.88
CA LEU A 175 3.74 -14.03 -2.47
C LEU A 175 4.98 -13.21 -2.14
N VAL A 176 4.87 -11.87 -2.17
CA VAL A 176 5.98 -10.99 -1.79
C VAL A 176 6.35 -11.18 -0.33
N ASP A 177 5.37 -11.29 0.57
CA ASP A 177 5.61 -11.55 1.99
C ASP A 177 6.33 -12.89 2.20
N ARG A 178 5.90 -13.97 1.50
CA ARG A 178 6.59 -15.26 1.51
C ARG A 178 8.01 -15.16 0.94
N TRP A 179 8.23 -14.39 -0.10
CA TRP A 179 9.56 -14.17 -0.67
C TRP A 179 10.49 -13.48 0.34
N VAL A 180 10.03 -12.45 1.04
CA VAL A 180 10.81 -11.77 2.08
C VAL A 180 11.12 -12.71 3.25
N GLN A 181 10.15 -13.52 3.69
CA GLN A 181 10.37 -14.52 4.75
C GLN A 181 11.48 -15.51 4.37
N ASN A 182 11.42 -16.05 3.14
CA ASN A 182 12.44 -16.95 2.62
C ASN A 182 13.79 -16.25 2.44
N LEU A 183 13.79 -14.98 2.03
CA LEU A 183 15.00 -14.20 1.87
C LEU A 183 15.69 -13.96 3.21
N ARG A 184 14.95 -13.69 4.30
CA ARG A 184 15.52 -13.57 5.65
C ARG A 184 16.22 -14.86 6.09
N ARG A 185 15.60 -16.01 5.82
CA ARG A 185 16.20 -17.34 6.09
C ARG A 185 17.47 -17.58 5.27
N GLY A 186 17.45 -17.23 3.99
CA GLY A 186 18.60 -17.39 3.09
C GLY A 186 19.73 -16.39 3.32
N ALA A 187 19.41 -15.20 3.83
CA ALA A 187 20.37 -14.14 4.09
C ALA A 187 20.99 -14.20 5.49
N GLY A 188 20.27 -14.77 6.47
CA GLY A 188 20.74 -14.91 7.85
C GLY A 188 20.61 -13.62 8.68
N PHE A 189 19.72 -12.70 8.33
CA PHE A 189 19.44 -11.51 9.15
C PHE A 189 18.01 -10.98 8.94
N LYS A 190 17.56 -10.08 9.83
CA LYS A 190 16.24 -9.45 9.77
C LYS A 190 16.19 -8.39 8.66
N VAL A 191 16.19 -8.83 7.39
CA VAL A 191 16.11 -7.97 6.20
C VAL A 191 14.95 -6.99 6.30
N GLN A 192 15.28 -5.70 6.18
CA GLN A 192 14.32 -4.60 6.10
C GLN A 192 14.16 -4.14 4.66
N TYR A 193 12.94 -3.82 4.28
CA TYR A 193 12.60 -3.40 2.93
C TYR A 193 11.52 -2.32 2.90
N PHE A 194 11.54 -1.55 1.82
CA PHE A 194 10.45 -0.73 1.32
C PHE A 194 10.16 -1.19 -0.10
N ALA A 195 8.93 -1.56 -0.40
CA ALA A 195 8.53 -2.04 -1.70
C ALA A 195 7.26 -1.35 -2.22
N ALA A 196 7.17 -1.24 -3.53
CA ALA A 196 6.02 -0.73 -4.23
C ALA A 196 5.62 -1.66 -5.38
N ILE A 197 4.32 -1.93 -5.48
CA ILE A 197 3.74 -2.72 -6.57
C ILE A 197 3.43 -1.78 -7.74
N GLU A 198 4.07 -2.05 -8.88
CA GLU A 198 3.93 -1.29 -10.11
C GLU A 198 3.04 -2.04 -11.13
N PRO A 199 2.08 -1.33 -11.76
CA PRO A 199 1.34 -1.86 -12.89
C PRO A 199 2.22 -1.87 -14.14
N GLN A 200 2.17 -2.98 -14.86
CA GLN A 200 2.88 -3.10 -16.14
C GLN A 200 1.90 -3.03 -17.29
N ARG A 201 2.39 -2.68 -18.48
CA ARG A 201 1.59 -2.62 -19.72
C ARG A 201 0.78 -3.88 -20.02
N ARG A 202 1.26 -5.03 -19.56
CA ARG A 202 0.59 -6.34 -19.67
C ARG A 202 -0.38 -6.66 -18.54
N LEU A 203 -0.69 -5.68 -17.69
CA LEU A 203 -1.56 -5.75 -16.50
C LEU A 203 -1.10 -6.69 -15.38
N ALA A 204 -0.07 -7.50 -15.60
CA ALA A 204 0.54 -8.32 -14.55
C ALA A 204 1.45 -7.49 -13.64
N PRO A 205 1.21 -7.44 -12.32
CA PRO A 205 1.99 -6.60 -11.41
C PRO A 205 3.46 -7.02 -11.30
N HIS A 206 4.30 -6.02 -11.08
CA HIS A 206 5.69 -6.16 -10.67
C HIS A 206 5.87 -5.56 -9.28
N VAL A 207 6.85 -6.01 -8.53
CA VAL A 207 7.25 -5.36 -7.27
C VAL A 207 8.68 -4.87 -7.39
N HIS A 208 8.89 -3.63 -6.97
CA HIS A 208 10.19 -3.03 -6.80
C HIS A 208 10.48 -2.94 -5.32
N VAL A 209 11.66 -3.42 -4.90
CA VAL A 209 12.03 -3.60 -3.50
C VAL A 209 13.35 -2.86 -3.27
N ALA A 210 13.29 -1.76 -2.52
CA ALA A 210 14.44 -1.19 -1.86
C ALA A 210 14.72 -2.02 -0.60
N MET A 211 15.94 -2.53 -0.47
CA MET A 211 16.33 -3.43 0.60
C MET A 211 17.61 -2.95 1.27
N ARG A 212 17.65 -2.99 2.61
CA ARG A 212 18.83 -2.63 3.39
C ARG A 212 19.85 -3.77 3.36
N GLY A 213 21.10 -3.44 3.04
CA GLY A 213 22.21 -4.37 3.00
C GLY A 213 22.35 -5.14 1.69
N ALA A 214 23.51 -5.78 1.54
CA ALA A 214 23.83 -6.61 0.38
C ALA A 214 23.65 -8.10 0.69
N ILE A 215 23.01 -8.79 -0.26
CA ILE A 215 22.79 -10.22 -0.28
C ILE A 215 23.33 -10.74 -1.62
N GLU A 216 23.95 -11.92 -1.61
CA GLU A 216 24.47 -12.55 -2.81
C GLU A 216 23.36 -12.74 -3.86
N ARG A 217 23.67 -12.40 -5.12
CA ARG A 217 22.72 -12.52 -6.23
C ARG A 217 22.23 -13.97 -6.42
N GLN A 218 23.07 -14.95 -6.12
CA GLN A 218 22.70 -16.37 -6.20
C GLN A 218 21.63 -16.73 -5.16
N VAL A 219 21.77 -16.27 -3.91
CA VAL A 219 20.75 -16.48 -2.86
C VAL A 219 19.42 -15.87 -3.27
N ILE A 220 19.43 -14.64 -3.80
CA ILE A 220 18.20 -13.99 -4.29
C ILE A 220 17.54 -14.81 -5.40
N ARG A 221 18.31 -15.28 -6.38
CA ARG A 221 17.79 -16.11 -7.49
C ARG A 221 17.23 -17.44 -7.01
N GLN A 222 17.92 -18.10 -6.07
CA GLN A 222 17.46 -19.37 -5.47
C GLN A 222 16.16 -19.16 -4.69
N VAL A 223 16.09 -18.14 -3.84
CA VAL A 223 14.88 -17.78 -3.08
C VAL A 223 13.73 -17.44 -4.02
N THR A 224 13.96 -16.64 -5.06
CA THR A 224 12.92 -16.32 -6.05
C THR A 224 12.40 -17.57 -6.75
N LYS A 225 13.28 -18.48 -7.18
CA LYS A 225 12.89 -19.74 -7.84
C LYS A 225 12.15 -20.69 -6.89
N GLY A 226 12.57 -20.76 -5.63
CA GLY A 226 12.00 -21.64 -4.61
C GLY A 226 10.72 -21.12 -3.98
N THR A 227 10.43 -19.82 -4.07
CA THR A 227 9.24 -19.22 -3.43
C THR A 227 7.97 -19.53 -4.21
N TYR A 228 6.97 -20.02 -3.50
CA TYR A 228 5.61 -20.21 -3.97
C TYR A 228 4.62 -19.81 -2.88
N PHE A 229 3.38 -19.54 -3.27
CA PHE A 229 2.25 -19.31 -2.38
C PHE A 229 1.12 -20.27 -2.76
N GLN A 230 0.53 -20.94 -1.77
CA GLN A 230 -0.63 -21.82 -1.94
C GLN A 230 -1.84 -21.17 -1.28
N LEU A 231 -2.94 -21.08 -2.02
CA LEU A 231 -4.23 -20.63 -1.52
C LEU A 231 -5.07 -21.86 -1.16
N TRP A 232 -5.15 -22.16 0.13
CA TRP A 232 -5.92 -23.29 0.65
C TRP A 232 -7.34 -22.87 0.99
N TRP A 233 -8.10 -22.57 -0.06
CA TRP A 233 -9.52 -22.23 0.03
C TRP A 233 -10.38 -23.34 -0.58
N PRO A 234 -11.69 -23.38 -0.26
CA PRO A 234 -12.62 -24.22 -0.98
C PRO A 234 -12.53 -23.98 -2.50
N SER A 235 -12.84 -24.99 -3.31
CA SER A 235 -12.79 -24.82 -4.77
C SER A 235 -13.81 -23.80 -5.26
N PHE A 236 -13.37 -22.93 -6.17
CA PHE A 236 -14.20 -21.94 -6.85
C PHE A 236 -14.00 -21.99 -8.37
N ASP A 237 -13.74 -23.18 -8.91
CA ASP A 237 -13.53 -23.39 -10.35
C ASP A 237 -14.83 -23.47 -11.16
N VAL A 238 -15.90 -23.98 -10.54
CA VAL A 238 -17.20 -24.15 -11.19
C VAL A 238 -18.22 -23.21 -10.56
N PRO A 239 -18.70 -22.17 -11.26
CA PRO A 239 -19.74 -21.30 -10.73
C PRO A 239 -21.11 -22.03 -10.77
N LEU A 240 -21.81 -22.06 -9.64
CA LEU A 240 -23.12 -22.68 -9.50
C LEU A 240 -24.27 -21.67 -9.69
N TYR A 241 -24.06 -20.43 -9.26
CA TYR A 241 -25.06 -19.36 -9.28
C TYR A 241 -24.68 -18.29 -10.33
N VAL A 242 -25.02 -18.57 -11.59
CA VAL A 242 -24.73 -17.67 -12.74
C VAL A 242 -25.96 -16.87 -13.16
N HIS A 243 -27.09 -17.54 -13.38
CA HIS A 243 -28.35 -16.94 -13.84
C HIS A 243 -29.39 -16.80 -12.73
N ARG A 244 -29.06 -17.27 -11.53
CA ARG A 244 -29.87 -17.20 -10.31
C ARG A 244 -28.99 -16.74 -9.16
N SER A 245 -29.59 -16.21 -8.11
CA SER A 245 -28.87 -15.70 -6.93
C SER A 245 -29.40 -16.35 -5.66
N PRO A 246 -28.52 -16.76 -4.73
CA PRO A 246 -28.94 -17.18 -3.41
C PRO A 246 -29.73 -16.09 -2.68
N VAL A 247 -30.71 -16.51 -1.89
CA VAL A 247 -31.59 -15.61 -1.11
C VAL A 247 -31.21 -15.66 0.37
N PHE A 248 -31.20 -14.51 1.04
CA PHE A 248 -30.91 -14.44 2.47
C PHE A 248 -32.21 -14.58 3.27
N VAL A 249 -32.37 -15.68 4.00
CA VAL A 249 -33.58 -16.03 4.77
C VAL A 249 -33.15 -16.69 6.08
N ASP A 250 -33.73 -16.22 7.20
CA ASP A 250 -33.46 -16.73 8.55
C ASP A 250 -31.97 -16.77 8.91
N GLY A 251 -31.23 -15.71 8.56
CA GLY A 251 -29.81 -15.56 8.91
C GLY A 251 -28.84 -16.33 8.01
N ALA A 252 -29.31 -17.00 6.95
CA ALA A 252 -28.45 -17.76 6.04
C ALA A 252 -28.80 -17.52 4.57
N TYR A 253 -27.80 -17.67 3.70
CA TYR A 253 -28.03 -17.75 2.27
C TYR A 253 -28.52 -19.14 1.88
N ARG A 254 -29.60 -19.19 1.10
CA ARG A 254 -30.24 -20.42 0.64
C ARG A 254 -30.32 -20.45 -0.87
N ASP A 255 -30.28 -21.66 -1.41
CA ASP A 255 -30.59 -21.89 -2.82
C ASP A 255 -32.05 -21.46 -3.10
N PRO A 256 -32.30 -20.68 -4.17
CA PRO A 256 -33.62 -20.11 -4.41
C PRO A 256 -34.67 -21.14 -4.84
N ASP A 257 -34.25 -22.31 -5.34
CA ASP A 257 -35.14 -23.33 -5.89
C ASP A 257 -35.42 -24.43 -4.85
N THR A 258 -34.38 -24.86 -4.13
CA THR A 258 -34.46 -25.96 -3.14
C THR A 258 -34.64 -25.47 -1.71
N HIS A 259 -34.44 -24.18 -1.44
CA HIS A 259 -34.44 -23.57 -0.11
C HIS A 259 -33.42 -24.16 0.87
N GLN A 260 -32.50 -25.00 0.39
CA GLN A 260 -31.42 -25.54 1.20
C GLN A 260 -30.40 -24.46 1.54
N ALA A 261 -29.93 -24.44 2.78
CA ALA A 261 -28.86 -23.54 3.18
C ALA A 261 -27.58 -23.87 2.41
N LEU A 262 -26.92 -22.82 1.92
CA LEU A 262 -25.60 -22.97 1.32
C LEU A 262 -24.59 -23.40 2.37
N LYS A 263 -23.53 -24.06 1.91
CA LYS A 263 -22.43 -24.49 2.78
C LYS A 263 -21.76 -23.29 3.43
N THR A 264 -21.52 -23.33 4.73
CA THR A 264 -20.80 -22.25 5.41
C THR A 264 -19.31 -22.23 5.02
N TRP A 265 -18.64 -21.11 5.23
CA TRP A 265 -17.19 -21.01 5.02
C TRP A 265 -16.42 -22.02 5.87
N GLU A 266 -16.82 -22.17 7.13
CA GLU A 266 -16.20 -23.06 8.11
C GLU A 266 -16.38 -24.53 7.72
N ASP A 267 -17.59 -24.94 7.34
CA ASP A 267 -17.86 -26.30 6.87
C ASP A 267 -17.08 -26.62 5.59
N ALA A 268 -17.00 -25.67 4.65
CA ALA A 268 -16.24 -25.83 3.42
C ALA A 268 -14.73 -25.98 3.68
N LEU A 269 -14.20 -25.30 4.71
CA LEU A 269 -12.81 -25.47 5.13
C LEU A 269 -12.59 -26.78 5.89
N ALA A 270 -13.55 -27.22 6.71
CA ALA A 270 -13.49 -28.47 7.44
C ALA A 270 -13.51 -29.69 6.50
N GLU A 271 -14.34 -29.67 5.46
CA GLU A 271 -14.32 -30.69 4.42
C GLU A 271 -12.99 -30.73 3.68
N LEU A 272 -12.44 -29.55 3.33
CA LEU A 272 -11.13 -29.44 2.70
C LEU A 272 -10.01 -29.99 3.60
N ASP A 273 -10.15 -29.86 4.92
CA ASP A 273 -9.21 -30.43 5.90
C ASP A 273 -9.31 -31.95 6.03
N GLN A 274 -10.52 -32.50 5.85
CA GLN A 274 -10.79 -33.93 5.96
C GLN A 274 -10.41 -34.69 4.67
N ASP A 275 -10.32 -34.01 3.53
CA ASP A 275 -9.95 -34.60 2.25
C ASP A 275 -8.43 -34.86 2.14
N PRO A 276 -7.97 -36.13 2.13
CA PRO A 276 -6.54 -36.47 2.04
C PRO A 276 -5.91 -36.12 0.67
N ASP A 277 -6.73 -35.98 -0.37
CA ASP A 277 -6.36 -35.65 -1.74
C ASP A 277 -6.59 -34.17 -2.09
N ALA A 278 -6.97 -33.37 -1.08
CA ALA A 278 -7.21 -31.94 -1.20
C ALA A 278 -6.04 -31.23 -1.90
N ARG A 279 -6.40 -30.35 -2.84
CA ARG A 279 -5.45 -29.50 -3.57
C ARG A 279 -5.71 -28.04 -3.22
N PRO A 280 -4.67 -27.19 -3.18
CA PRO A 280 -4.87 -25.76 -3.03
C PRO A 280 -5.67 -25.24 -4.23
N ALA A 281 -6.66 -24.39 -3.98
CA ALA A 281 -7.47 -23.75 -5.01
C ALA A 281 -6.62 -22.93 -6.00
N HIS A 282 -5.47 -22.41 -5.55
CA HIS A 282 -4.55 -21.70 -6.43
C HIS A 282 -3.09 -21.82 -5.96
N VAL A 283 -2.16 -21.87 -6.92
CA VAL A 283 -0.71 -21.87 -6.65
C VAL A 283 -0.01 -20.82 -7.50
N MET A 284 0.63 -19.88 -6.80
CA MET A 284 1.35 -18.78 -7.41
C MET A 284 2.87 -18.93 -7.23
N ARG A 285 3.63 -18.49 -8.24
CA ARG A 285 5.09 -18.47 -8.26
C ARG A 285 5.57 -17.16 -8.86
N LEU A 286 6.81 -16.77 -8.55
CA LEU A 286 7.47 -15.65 -9.23
C LEU A 286 7.92 -16.07 -10.64
N GLY A 287 8.00 -15.10 -11.53
CA GLY A 287 8.58 -15.25 -12.86
C GLY A 287 10.11 -15.42 -12.81
N ALA A 288 10.68 -15.88 -13.93
CA ALA A 288 12.12 -16.12 -14.04
C ALA A 288 12.98 -14.83 -14.04
N GLN A 289 12.37 -13.69 -14.38
CA GLN A 289 13.08 -12.42 -14.48
C GLN A 289 13.25 -11.78 -13.09
N VAL A 290 14.52 -11.57 -12.73
CA VAL A 290 14.94 -10.88 -11.51
C VAL A 290 16.03 -9.87 -11.87
N ASP A 291 15.73 -8.58 -11.71
CA ASP A 291 16.73 -7.52 -11.81
C ASP A 291 17.24 -7.17 -10.42
N VAL A 292 18.56 -7.11 -10.26
CA VAL A 292 19.22 -6.85 -8.98
C VAL A 292 20.30 -5.79 -9.17
N LYS A 293 20.20 -4.69 -8.42
CA LYS A 293 21.14 -3.58 -8.45
C LYS A 293 21.66 -3.30 -7.05
N GLY A 294 22.96 -3.04 -6.94
CA GLY A 294 23.56 -2.49 -5.72
C GLY A 294 23.50 -0.98 -5.78
N ILE A 295 23.09 -0.33 -4.70
CA ILE A 295 22.93 1.12 -4.61
C ILE A 295 23.67 1.60 -3.35
N LEU A 296 24.45 2.67 -3.51
CA LEU A 296 25.18 3.31 -2.41
C LEU A 296 24.45 4.57 -1.95
N ALA A 297 24.55 4.84 -0.65
CA ALA A 297 23.98 6.03 -0.02
C ALA A 297 24.57 7.33 -0.62
N GLY A 298 23.75 8.38 -0.69
CA GLY A 298 24.19 9.71 -1.16
C GLY A 298 24.54 9.79 -2.66
N THR A 299 24.23 8.75 -3.45
CA THR A 299 24.43 8.77 -4.90
C THR A 299 23.19 9.29 -5.63
N LYS A 300 23.37 9.93 -6.80
CA LYS A 300 22.26 10.30 -7.70
C LYS A 300 21.39 9.10 -8.07
N ASP A 301 21.97 7.90 -8.09
CA ASP A 301 21.25 6.65 -8.35
C ASP A 301 20.29 6.28 -7.22
N ALA A 302 20.65 6.52 -5.95
CA ALA A 302 19.74 6.33 -4.82
C ALA A 302 18.51 7.25 -4.94
N ASP A 303 18.72 8.55 -5.16
CA ASP A 303 17.63 9.53 -5.29
C ASP A 303 16.72 9.22 -6.49
N ARG A 304 17.32 8.89 -7.64
CA ARG A 304 16.59 8.47 -8.84
C ARG A 304 15.76 7.22 -8.56
N THR A 305 16.30 6.26 -7.82
CA THR A 305 15.59 5.01 -7.52
C THR A 305 14.46 5.21 -6.51
N ILE A 306 14.64 6.07 -5.50
CA ILE A 306 13.55 6.48 -4.60
C ILE A 306 12.42 7.14 -5.40
N GLY A 307 12.78 8.05 -6.33
CA GLY A 307 11.83 8.68 -7.23
C GLY A 307 11.07 7.68 -8.10
N TYR A 308 11.77 6.67 -8.64
CA TYR A 308 11.18 5.59 -9.43
C TYR A 308 10.26 4.69 -8.60
N LEU A 309 10.71 4.21 -7.44
CA LEU A 309 9.97 3.33 -6.54
C LEU A 309 8.65 3.96 -6.08
N THR A 310 8.66 5.27 -5.83
CA THR A 310 7.48 6.01 -5.38
C THR A 310 6.62 6.56 -6.53
N LYS A 311 7.06 6.43 -7.79
CA LYS A 311 6.36 6.96 -8.98
C LYS A 311 4.95 6.38 -9.13
N TYR A 312 4.78 5.10 -8.83
CA TYR A 312 3.53 4.38 -9.13
C TYR A 312 2.56 4.32 -7.95
N LEU A 313 2.93 4.87 -6.80
CA LEU A 313 2.06 4.96 -5.63
C LEU A 313 0.77 5.71 -5.93
N ALA A 314 0.88 6.79 -6.71
CA ALA A 314 -0.23 7.68 -7.03
C ALA A 314 -1.01 7.30 -8.31
N LYS A 315 -0.45 6.41 -9.14
CA LYS A 315 -1.03 6.01 -10.43
C LYS A 315 -2.04 4.89 -10.28
N SER A 316 -3.05 4.87 -11.16
CA SER A 316 -3.97 3.74 -11.32
C SER A 316 -3.23 2.45 -11.72
N MET A 317 -3.71 1.27 -11.29
CA MET A 317 -3.20 -0.01 -11.79
C MET A 317 -3.69 -0.32 -13.20
N SER A 318 -4.84 0.22 -13.61
CA SER A 318 -5.45 -0.01 -14.92
C SER A 318 -4.83 0.79 -16.07
N SER A 319 -4.08 1.84 -15.77
CA SER A 319 -3.50 2.75 -16.78
C SER A 319 -1.98 2.87 -16.65
N PRO A 320 -1.22 1.78 -16.85
CA PRO A 320 0.23 1.75 -16.62
C PRO A 320 1.03 2.75 -17.47
N MET A 321 0.49 3.23 -18.59
CA MET A 321 1.18 4.15 -19.53
C MET A 321 0.40 5.41 -19.92
N GLY A 322 -0.67 5.77 -19.19
CA GLY A 322 -1.42 7.01 -19.39
C GLY A 322 -2.91 6.82 -19.71
N ASP A 323 -3.67 7.90 -19.52
CA ASP A 323 -5.15 7.96 -19.61
C ASP A 323 -5.68 7.96 -21.07
N SER A 324 -4.82 7.70 -22.04
CA SER A 324 -5.13 7.83 -23.48
C SER A 324 -5.59 6.52 -24.14
N GLN A 325 -6.11 5.55 -23.38
CA GLN A 325 -6.72 4.37 -24.00
C GLN A 325 -8.10 4.75 -24.52
N GLN A 326 -8.21 4.95 -25.83
CA GLN A 326 -9.50 5.10 -26.49
C GLN A 326 -10.34 3.85 -26.21
N SER A 327 -11.61 4.07 -25.86
CA SER A 327 -12.60 3.01 -25.72
C SER A 327 -12.62 2.14 -26.99
N GLY A 328 -12.63 0.81 -26.82
CA GLY A 328 -12.60 -0.13 -27.93
C GLY A 328 -11.21 -0.46 -28.49
N SER A 329 -10.12 0.14 -27.96
CA SER A 329 -8.76 -0.26 -28.33
C SER A 329 -8.44 -1.70 -27.86
N PRO A 330 -7.48 -2.41 -28.50
CA PRO A 330 -7.03 -3.73 -28.03
C PRO A 330 -6.55 -3.73 -26.57
N ALA A 331 -6.02 -2.60 -26.09
CA ALA A 331 -5.59 -2.44 -24.71
C ALA A 331 -6.77 -2.32 -23.74
N ALA A 332 -7.81 -1.57 -24.11
CA ALA A 332 -9.07 -1.51 -23.37
C ALA A 332 -9.73 -2.90 -23.32
N ALA A 333 -9.82 -3.61 -24.45
CA ALA A 333 -10.36 -4.98 -24.48
C ALA A 333 -9.55 -5.97 -23.62
N HIS A 334 -8.22 -5.83 -23.57
CA HIS A 334 -7.38 -6.62 -22.67
C HIS A 334 -7.66 -6.31 -21.20
N HIS A 335 -7.82 -5.04 -20.86
CA HIS A 335 -8.21 -4.59 -19.52
C HIS A 335 -9.59 -5.10 -19.13
N ASP A 336 -10.60 -4.94 -19.98
CA ASP A 336 -11.98 -5.37 -19.75
C ASP A 336 -12.05 -6.89 -19.50
N ARG A 337 -11.29 -7.69 -20.25
CA ARG A 337 -11.22 -9.14 -20.02
C ARG A 337 -10.63 -9.50 -18.67
N LEU A 338 -9.60 -8.79 -18.21
CA LEU A 338 -9.03 -9.03 -16.88
C LEU A 338 -9.98 -8.55 -15.78
N ALA A 339 -10.61 -7.38 -15.97
CA ALA A 339 -11.61 -6.84 -15.05
C ALA A 339 -12.83 -7.76 -14.92
N ALA A 340 -13.25 -8.41 -16.02
CA ALA A 340 -14.34 -9.38 -16.02
C ALA A 340 -14.03 -10.61 -15.15
N GLU A 341 -12.80 -11.15 -15.19
CA GLU A 341 -12.39 -12.23 -14.28
C GLU A 341 -12.35 -11.75 -12.83
N VAL A 342 -11.69 -10.61 -12.61
CA VAL A 342 -11.54 -10.00 -11.28
C VAL A 342 -12.89 -9.79 -10.62
N ARG A 343 -13.93 -9.37 -11.36
CA ARG A 343 -15.28 -9.14 -10.83
C ARG A 343 -15.88 -10.35 -10.11
N TRP A 344 -15.62 -11.57 -10.57
CA TRP A 344 -16.34 -12.77 -10.12
C TRP A 344 -15.52 -13.73 -9.25
N LEU A 345 -14.20 -13.54 -9.17
CA LEU A 345 -13.33 -14.34 -8.32
C LEU A 345 -13.42 -13.89 -6.86
N PRO A 346 -13.37 -14.79 -5.86
CA PRO A 346 -13.34 -14.36 -4.46
C PRO A 346 -11.98 -13.72 -4.12
N CYS A 347 -11.98 -12.56 -3.47
CA CYS A 347 -10.75 -11.86 -3.07
C CYS A 347 -10.29 -12.16 -1.63
N THR A 348 -11.22 -12.53 -0.74
CA THR A 348 -11.05 -12.78 0.70
C THR A 348 -12.08 -13.81 1.20
N PRO A 349 -11.93 -14.39 2.40
CA PRO A 349 -12.95 -15.28 2.99
C PRO A 349 -14.35 -14.65 3.11
N GLY A 350 -14.43 -13.35 3.45
CA GLY A 350 -15.69 -12.60 3.52
C GLY A 350 -16.21 -12.07 2.18
N CYS A 351 -15.59 -12.44 1.06
CA CYS A 351 -16.00 -11.92 -0.25
C CYS A 351 -17.37 -12.46 -0.68
N GLY A 352 -18.32 -11.57 -1.00
CA GLY A 352 -19.64 -11.95 -1.51
C GLY A 352 -19.65 -12.80 -2.79
N ASN A 353 -18.53 -12.89 -3.50
CA ASN A 353 -18.39 -13.78 -4.66
C ASN A 353 -18.43 -15.27 -4.30
N TRP A 354 -18.23 -15.67 -3.03
CA TRP A 354 -18.41 -17.07 -2.60
C TRP A 354 -19.81 -17.60 -2.88
N LEU A 355 -20.82 -16.72 -2.83
CA LEU A 355 -22.21 -17.07 -3.18
C LEU A 355 -22.34 -17.57 -4.62
N ARG A 356 -21.46 -17.14 -5.54
CA ARG A 356 -21.42 -17.65 -6.92
C ARG A 356 -21.07 -19.13 -6.97
N TYR A 357 -20.30 -19.62 -6.00
CA TYR A 357 -19.75 -20.97 -5.91
C TYR A 357 -20.49 -21.83 -4.87
N GLY A 358 -21.64 -21.34 -4.36
CA GLY A 358 -22.48 -22.09 -3.41
C GLY A 358 -21.94 -22.15 -1.99
N ILE A 359 -21.06 -21.21 -1.63
CA ILE A 359 -20.48 -21.10 -0.29
C ILE A 359 -20.91 -19.76 0.31
N GLN A 360 -21.32 -19.78 1.58
CA GLN A 360 -21.56 -18.57 2.35
C GLN A 360 -20.22 -17.96 2.73
N PRO A 361 -19.99 -16.66 2.45
CA PRO A 361 -18.78 -15.97 2.90
C PRO A 361 -18.60 -16.04 4.42
N LYS A 362 -17.37 -15.91 4.91
CA LYS A 362 -17.13 -15.68 6.34
C LYS A 362 -17.89 -14.42 6.79
N ASP A 363 -18.56 -14.49 7.94
CA ASP A 363 -19.35 -13.38 8.50
C ASP A 363 -20.46 -12.87 7.55
N ALA A 364 -21.15 -13.80 6.87
CA ALA A 364 -22.18 -13.47 5.89
C ALA A 364 -23.36 -12.69 6.49
N GLY A 365 -23.58 -11.46 6.00
CA GLY A 365 -24.76 -10.64 6.29
C GLY A 365 -25.70 -10.49 5.09
N PRO A 366 -26.89 -9.91 5.29
CA PRO A 366 -27.83 -9.63 4.20
C PRO A 366 -27.24 -8.65 3.18
N GLY A 367 -27.69 -8.76 1.93
CA GLY A 367 -27.35 -7.80 0.87
C GLY A 367 -26.09 -8.11 0.06
N LEU A 368 -25.30 -9.12 0.43
CA LEU A 368 -24.20 -9.61 -0.40
C LEU A 368 -24.73 -10.21 -1.70
N ARG A 369 -24.06 -9.89 -2.81
CA ARG A 369 -24.40 -10.35 -4.15
C ARG A 369 -23.13 -10.71 -4.94
N PRO A 370 -23.12 -11.84 -5.67
CA PRO A 370 -22.06 -12.15 -6.63
C PRO A 370 -21.78 -10.97 -7.58
N GLY A 371 -20.51 -10.65 -7.77
CA GLY A 371 -20.04 -9.62 -8.70
C GLY A 371 -20.13 -8.18 -8.17
N CYS A 372 -20.53 -7.99 -6.90
CA CYS A 372 -20.74 -6.68 -6.27
C CYS A 372 -19.97 -6.54 -4.94
N CYS A 373 -18.88 -7.28 -4.75
CA CYS A 373 -18.06 -7.16 -3.54
C CYS A 373 -17.47 -5.73 -3.43
N PRO A 374 -17.57 -5.06 -2.26
CA PRO A 374 -17.12 -3.67 -2.09
C PRO A 374 -15.59 -3.52 -1.97
N SER A 375 -14.85 -4.63 -1.93
CA SER A 375 -13.40 -4.59 -1.84
C SER A 375 -12.79 -3.88 -3.05
N LYS A 376 -11.79 -3.03 -2.77
CA LYS A 376 -10.98 -2.35 -3.80
C LYS A 376 -10.42 -3.34 -4.83
N ALA A 377 -10.23 -4.61 -4.49
CA ALA A 377 -9.74 -5.64 -5.42
C ALA A 377 -10.60 -5.73 -6.70
N HIS A 378 -11.91 -5.52 -6.58
CA HIS A 378 -12.87 -5.63 -7.67
C HIS A 378 -13.05 -4.34 -8.48
N ASP A 379 -12.46 -3.23 -8.02
CA ASP A 379 -12.50 -1.97 -8.74
C ASP A 379 -11.69 -2.08 -10.04
N ALA A 380 -12.24 -1.53 -11.12
CA ALA A 380 -11.56 -1.45 -12.41
C ALA A 380 -10.19 -0.74 -12.34
N GLU A 381 -9.99 0.15 -11.36
CA GLU A 381 -8.74 0.90 -11.11
C GLU A 381 -7.64 0.05 -10.44
N HIS A 382 -8.02 -0.95 -9.64
CA HIS A 382 -7.10 -1.79 -8.86
C HIS A 382 -6.85 -3.15 -9.53
N LEU A 383 -7.82 -3.64 -10.31
CA LEU A 383 -7.67 -4.77 -11.21
C LEU A 383 -7.09 -6.02 -10.52
N GLY A 384 -7.69 -6.37 -9.38
CA GLY A 384 -7.27 -7.48 -8.52
C GLY A 384 -6.49 -7.02 -7.29
N LEU A 385 -5.76 -5.90 -7.34
CA LEU A 385 -4.92 -5.47 -6.20
C LEU A 385 -5.70 -4.66 -5.17
N GLY A 386 -6.52 -5.34 -4.38
CA GLY A 386 -7.27 -4.72 -3.29
C GLY A 386 -6.45 -4.42 -2.04
N GLY A 387 -5.30 -5.06 -1.88
CA GLY A 387 -4.42 -4.91 -0.72
C GLY A 387 -3.35 -3.82 -0.85
N ARG A 388 -2.38 -3.86 0.08
CA ARG A 388 -1.28 -2.90 0.21
C ARG A 388 -0.41 -2.83 -1.06
N ARG A 389 -0.44 -1.70 -1.77
CA ARG A 389 0.47 -1.40 -2.90
C ARG A 389 1.86 -0.97 -2.43
N VAL A 390 1.99 -0.53 -1.17
CA VAL A 390 3.26 -0.20 -0.52
C VAL A 390 3.47 -1.16 0.62
N LEU A 391 4.56 -1.91 0.56
CA LEU A 391 4.91 -2.91 1.55
C LEU A 391 6.18 -2.42 2.25
N VAL A 392 6.08 -2.05 3.53
CA VAL A 392 7.20 -1.49 4.29
C VAL A 392 7.40 -2.32 5.55
N SER A 393 8.64 -2.66 5.85
CA SER A 393 8.96 -3.34 7.11
C SER A 393 8.72 -2.41 8.30
N ARG A 394 8.18 -2.94 9.41
CA ARG A 394 7.97 -2.15 10.65
C ARG A 394 9.26 -1.49 11.14
N LYS A 395 10.38 -2.22 11.15
CA LYS A 395 11.73 -1.72 11.51
C LYS A 395 12.47 -1.06 10.32
N TRP A 396 11.76 -0.56 9.32
CA TRP A 396 12.37 0.24 8.25
C TRP A 396 12.87 1.58 8.81
N THR A 397 11.98 2.40 9.37
CA THR A 397 12.34 3.61 10.13
C THR A 397 11.97 3.52 11.60
N GLY A 398 11.12 2.55 12.00
CA GLY A 398 10.53 2.51 13.35
C GLY A 398 9.53 3.64 13.61
N LYS A 399 9.01 4.27 12.55
CA LYS A 399 8.12 5.45 12.61
C LYS A 399 6.86 5.18 11.79
N THR A 400 5.71 5.58 12.30
CA THR A 400 4.45 5.62 11.55
C THR A 400 4.46 6.77 10.56
N LEU A 401 3.50 6.80 9.62
CA LEU A 401 3.37 7.92 8.69
C LEU A 401 3.05 9.23 9.39
N ASP A 402 2.34 9.20 10.52
CA ASP A 402 2.04 10.40 11.30
C ASP A 402 3.28 10.98 11.95
N VAL A 403 4.17 10.14 12.48
CA VAL A 403 5.48 10.59 12.96
C VAL A 403 6.30 11.21 11.82
N HIS A 404 6.29 10.62 10.61
CA HIS A 404 6.93 11.23 9.44
C HIS A 404 6.32 12.58 9.04
N ARG A 405 5.00 12.75 9.20
CA ARG A 405 4.33 14.05 8.96
C ARG A 405 4.73 15.07 10.01
N ALA A 406 4.78 14.67 11.27
CA ALA A 406 5.19 15.50 12.40
C ALA A 406 6.66 15.96 12.26
N ASP A 407 7.59 15.05 11.94
CA ASP A 407 9.00 15.37 11.69
C ASP A 407 9.15 16.47 10.62
N ARG A 408 8.42 16.34 9.51
CA ARG A 408 8.45 17.33 8.41
C ARG A 408 7.84 18.66 8.83
N ALA A 409 6.78 18.64 9.62
CA ALA A 409 6.17 19.86 10.16
C ALA A 409 7.11 20.55 11.16
N ALA A 410 7.81 19.79 12.00
CA ALA A 410 8.76 20.30 12.99
C ALA A 410 9.93 21.06 12.33
N VAL A 411 10.47 20.57 11.21
CA VAL A 411 11.51 21.30 10.45
C VAL A 411 11.02 22.69 10.00
N VAL A 412 9.76 22.80 9.56
CA VAL A 412 9.17 24.09 9.18
C VAL A 412 8.94 24.96 10.40
N ARG A 413 8.43 24.37 11.49
CA ARG A 413 8.16 25.06 12.76
C ARG A 413 9.43 25.69 13.34
N GLN A 414 10.53 24.91 13.40
CA GLN A 414 11.81 25.38 13.90
C GLN A 414 12.30 26.64 13.15
N VAL A 415 12.16 26.65 11.81
CA VAL A 415 12.55 27.83 10.99
C VAL A 415 11.68 29.05 11.30
N LEU A 416 10.38 28.84 11.53
CA LEU A 416 9.46 29.92 11.88
C LEU A 416 9.76 30.48 13.28
N GLU A 417 9.97 29.61 14.26
CA GLU A 417 10.32 29.97 15.65
C GLU A 417 11.66 30.70 15.72
N GLU A 418 12.69 30.23 15.02
CA GLU A 418 14.00 30.91 14.90
C GLU A 418 13.88 32.33 14.32
N ALA A 419 12.86 32.57 13.49
CA ALA A 419 12.56 33.89 12.94
C ALA A 419 11.62 34.73 13.84
N GLY A 420 11.30 34.26 15.04
CA GLY A 420 10.41 34.93 15.99
C GLY A 420 8.92 34.83 15.64
N VAL A 421 8.53 33.93 14.73
CA VAL A 421 7.13 33.70 14.36
C VAL A 421 6.51 32.71 15.34
N GLN A 422 5.45 33.13 16.03
CA GLN A 422 4.64 32.20 16.83
C GLN A 422 3.87 31.25 15.92
N VAL A 423 4.12 29.95 16.06
CA VAL A 423 3.41 28.90 15.33
C VAL A 423 2.37 28.29 16.26
N ALA A 424 1.11 28.25 15.81
CA ALA A 424 0.05 27.58 16.56
C ALA A 424 0.30 26.07 16.62
N GLU A 425 0.07 25.47 17.79
CA GLU A 425 0.20 24.02 17.96
C GLU A 425 -0.78 23.26 17.05
N PRO A 426 -0.35 22.20 16.33
CA PRO A 426 -1.19 21.45 15.40
C PRO A 426 -2.42 20.83 16.07
N ASP A 427 -2.23 20.32 17.29
CA ASP A 427 -3.23 19.55 18.02
C ASP A 427 -4.03 20.42 19.02
N ARG A 428 -3.92 21.75 18.89
CA ARG A 428 -4.64 22.69 19.77
C ARG A 428 -6.16 22.53 19.74
N CYS A 429 -6.70 21.90 18.69
CA CYS A 429 -8.13 21.62 18.50
C CYS A 429 -8.43 20.11 18.48
N ALA A 430 -7.54 19.28 19.03
CA ALA A 430 -7.74 17.85 19.13
C ALA A 430 -8.83 17.49 20.15
N ALA A 431 -9.37 16.27 20.02
CA ALA A 431 -10.51 15.81 20.82
C ALA A 431 -10.16 15.59 22.30
N ASP A 432 -8.89 15.38 22.61
CA ASP A 432 -8.33 15.22 23.96
C ASP A 432 -8.02 16.56 24.64
N VAL A 433 -8.19 17.69 23.96
CA VAL A 433 -8.17 19.01 24.59
C VAL A 433 -9.50 19.23 25.29
N LEU A 434 -9.50 19.09 26.61
CA LEU A 434 -10.70 19.14 27.44
C LEU A 434 -11.06 20.57 27.87
N ALA A 435 -12.36 20.83 27.98
CA ALA A 435 -12.91 22.01 28.64
C ALA A 435 -12.93 21.79 30.18
N PRO A 436 -13.22 22.83 30.99
CA PRO A 436 -13.28 22.70 32.45
C PRO A 436 -14.28 21.66 32.98
N ASP A 437 -15.24 21.25 32.15
CA ASP A 437 -16.24 20.22 32.45
C ASP A 437 -15.75 18.79 32.19
N GLY A 438 -14.50 18.62 31.74
CA GLY A 438 -13.89 17.31 31.46
C GLY A 438 -14.27 16.72 30.09
N GLU A 439 -15.05 17.43 29.29
CA GLU A 439 -15.47 17.00 27.95
C GLU A 439 -14.62 17.67 26.86
N PRO A 440 -14.58 17.16 25.62
CA PRO A 440 -13.83 17.78 24.52
C PRO A 440 -14.23 19.24 24.31
N ARG A 441 -13.25 20.15 24.38
CA ARG A 441 -13.45 21.60 24.20
C ARG A 441 -13.87 21.94 22.78
N PHE A 442 -13.29 21.26 21.81
CA PHE A 442 -13.47 21.55 20.39
C PHE A 442 -14.39 20.51 19.73
N VAL A 443 -15.53 20.98 19.21
CA VAL A 443 -16.52 20.13 18.56
C VAL A 443 -16.45 20.32 17.05
N TRP A 444 -16.22 19.20 16.34
CA TRP A 444 -16.17 19.14 14.89
C TRP A 444 -17.50 18.64 14.34
N SER A 445 -18.10 19.37 13.39
CA SER A 445 -19.35 18.97 12.75
C SER A 445 -19.38 19.27 11.26
N GLU A 446 -20.37 18.70 10.57
CA GLU A 446 -20.63 19.05 9.17
C GLU A 446 -21.17 20.48 9.07
N LEU A 447 -20.85 21.16 7.98
CA LEU A 447 -21.49 22.45 7.70
C LEU A 447 -22.94 22.22 7.27
N PRO A 448 -23.89 23.05 7.74
CA PRO A 448 -25.25 23.04 7.25
C PRO A 448 -25.32 23.15 5.71
N PRO A 449 -26.31 22.52 5.07
CA PRO A 449 -26.53 22.68 3.63
C PRO A 449 -26.60 24.15 3.23
N GLY A 450 -25.80 24.55 2.22
CA GLY A 450 -25.74 25.94 1.74
C GLY A 450 -24.67 26.82 2.41
N GLU A 451 -24.14 26.45 3.58
CA GLU A 451 -23.05 27.20 4.26
C GLU A 451 -21.65 26.85 3.76
N SER A 452 -21.51 25.76 2.99
CA SER A 452 -20.26 25.40 2.33
C SER A 452 -20.36 25.62 0.82
N SER A 453 -19.51 26.49 0.30
CA SER A 453 -19.27 26.60 -1.15
C SER A 453 -17.95 25.92 -1.47
N TYR A 454 -17.98 24.95 -2.38
CA TYR A 454 -16.77 24.30 -2.90
C TYR A 454 -15.74 25.34 -3.36
N ASN A 455 -16.18 26.39 -4.06
CA ASN A 455 -15.29 27.46 -4.52
C ASN A 455 -14.68 28.22 -3.34
N ALA A 456 -15.48 28.57 -2.33
CA ALA A 456 -14.99 29.25 -1.13
C ALA A 456 -13.93 28.40 -0.39
N ALA A 457 -14.18 27.09 -0.24
CA ALA A 457 -13.23 26.17 0.39
C ALA A 457 -11.91 26.07 -0.42
N VAL A 458 -11.98 26.07 -1.75
CA VAL A 458 -10.77 26.09 -2.58
C VAL A 458 -10.02 27.43 -2.43
N PHE A 459 -10.70 28.56 -2.55
CA PHE A 459 -10.04 29.88 -2.43
C PHE A 459 -9.44 30.10 -1.04
N ALA A 460 -10.12 29.67 0.03
CA ALA A 460 -9.58 29.72 1.39
C ALA A 460 -8.25 28.97 1.51
N GLN A 461 -8.13 27.76 0.95
CA GLN A 461 -6.86 27.02 0.93
C GLN A 461 -5.77 27.73 0.11
N ILE A 462 -6.14 28.36 -1.01
CA ILE A 462 -5.18 29.10 -1.85
C ILE A 462 -4.61 30.26 -1.07
N LEU A 463 -5.48 31.11 -0.48
CA LEU A 463 -5.08 32.26 0.33
C LEU A 463 -4.20 31.82 1.50
N GLN A 464 -4.65 30.83 2.27
CA GLN A 464 -3.88 30.28 3.39
C GLN A 464 -2.50 29.76 2.94
N ARG A 465 -2.42 29.08 1.79
CA ARG A 465 -1.14 28.59 1.25
C ARG A 465 -0.22 29.73 0.85
N HIS A 466 -0.74 30.80 0.24
CA HIS A 466 0.06 31.97 -0.11
C HIS A 466 0.60 32.66 1.15
N GLU A 467 -0.24 32.82 2.17
CA GLU A 467 0.14 33.39 3.45
C GLU A 467 1.24 32.57 4.12
N TRP A 468 1.04 31.26 4.29
CA TRP A 468 2.04 30.36 4.87
C TRP A 468 3.36 30.36 4.09
N ARG A 469 3.30 30.39 2.76
CA ARG A 469 4.50 30.44 1.92
C ARG A 469 5.24 31.76 2.08
N ALA A 470 4.53 32.89 2.09
CA ALA A 470 5.13 34.21 2.30
C ALA A 470 5.76 34.33 3.69
N GLN A 471 5.08 33.82 4.73
CA GLN A 471 5.58 33.78 6.10
C GLN A 471 6.86 32.93 6.19
N TYR A 472 6.85 31.73 5.62
CA TYR A 472 8.03 30.85 5.60
C TYR A 472 9.19 31.42 4.77
N ASP A 473 8.92 32.02 3.61
CA ASP A 473 9.95 32.65 2.79
C ASP A 473 10.56 33.88 3.49
N ARG A 474 9.78 34.63 4.28
CA ARG A 474 10.30 35.69 5.16
C ARG A 474 11.19 35.09 6.26
N ALA A 475 10.75 34.03 6.93
CA ALA A 475 11.50 33.38 8.01
C ALA A 475 12.86 32.84 7.53
N LYS A 476 12.91 32.23 6.35
CA LYS A 476 14.18 31.79 5.73
C LYS A 476 15.17 32.93 5.48
N ARG A 477 14.68 34.09 5.02
CA ARG A 477 15.53 35.27 4.79
C ARG A 477 16.12 35.79 6.10
N VAL A 478 15.33 35.81 7.18
CA VAL A 478 15.78 36.22 8.52
C VAL A 478 16.82 35.26 9.08
N THR A 479 16.62 33.95 8.90
CA THR A 479 17.51 32.89 9.44
C THR A 479 18.70 32.56 8.53
N GLY A 480 18.85 33.24 7.39
CA GLY A 480 19.96 33.00 6.44
C GLY A 480 19.91 31.64 5.72
N ARG A 481 18.80 30.88 5.79
CA ARG A 481 18.68 29.55 5.17
C ARG A 481 18.36 29.68 3.68
N THR A 482 19.28 29.25 2.81
CA THR A 482 19.15 29.33 1.33
C THR A 482 18.75 28.01 0.65
N GLY A 483 18.78 26.89 1.36
CA GLY A 483 18.44 25.55 0.84
C GLY A 483 16.92 25.27 0.73
N PRO A 484 16.51 24.28 -0.09
CA PRO A 484 15.12 23.83 -0.14
C PRO A 484 14.64 23.21 1.19
N PRO A 485 13.31 23.15 1.46
CA PRO A 485 12.78 23.03 2.82
C PRO A 485 12.99 21.69 3.54
N VAL A 486 13.54 20.66 2.88
CA VAL A 486 13.68 19.31 3.43
C VAL A 486 14.63 18.52 2.53
N ASP A 487 15.92 18.55 2.83
CA ASP A 487 16.92 17.66 2.21
C ASP A 487 16.77 16.23 2.76
N ASN A 488 15.62 15.56 2.60
CA ASN A 488 15.39 14.18 3.07
C ASN A 488 15.86 13.89 4.54
N ARG A 489 15.98 14.93 5.37
CA ARG A 489 16.51 14.86 6.73
C ARG A 489 15.34 14.80 7.70
N SER A 490 15.32 13.78 8.55
CA SER A 490 14.47 13.76 9.73
C SER A 490 14.95 14.82 10.73
N ALA A 491 14.02 15.45 11.45
CA ALA A 491 14.31 16.38 12.55
C ALA A 491 15.13 15.75 13.70
N THR A 492 15.28 14.42 13.71
CA THR A 492 16.00 13.67 14.75
C THR A 492 17.51 13.50 14.51
N HIS A 493 18.05 13.93 13.37
CA HIS A 493 19.50 13.85 13.11
C HIS A 493 20.17 15.23 13.19
N PRO A 494 21.22 15.42 14.01
CA PRO A 494 21.99 16.66 14.01
C PRO A 494 22.66 16.88 12.65
N PRO A 495 22.95 18.14 12.26
CA PRO A 495 23.69 18.42 11.04
C PRO A 495 25.05 17.71 11.12
N THR A 496 25.26 16.71 10.27
CA THR A 496 26.62 16.28 9.98
C THR A 496 27.27 17.40 9.19
N ASP A 497 28.31 18.01 9.77
CA ASP A 497 29.23 18.88 9.04
C ASP A 497 29.77 18.10 7.84
N ASN A 498 29.17 18.32 6.68
CA ASN A 498 29.87 18.11 5.42
C ASN A 498 30.74 19.34 5.20
N ALA A 499 31.82 19.41 5.98
CA ALA A 499 33.00 20.17 5.63
C ALA A 499 34.06 19.17 5.14
N ALA A 500 34.56 19.43 3.93
CA ALA A 500 35.59 18.73 3.15
C ALA A 500 35.13 17.53 2.29
#